data_AF-A0A1I1MIQ3-F1
#
_entry.id   AF-A0A1I1MIQ3-F1
#
_cell.length_a   1.000
_cell.length_b   1.000
_cell.length_c   1.000
_cell.angle_alpha   90.00
_cell.angle_beta   90.00
_cell.angle_gamma   90.00
#
_symmetry.space_group_name_H-M   'P 1'
#
loop_
_entity.id
_entity.type
_entity.pdbx_description
1 polymer ?
#
loop_
_entity_poly.entity_id
_entity_poly.type
_entity_poly.pdbx_seq_one_letter_code
_entity_poly.pdbx_strand_id
1 'polypeptide(L)' 'MGPAVVVGFSIALVVFSFLLGLLVLMHKGKGGGLSDMFGGGMQSSVGGSSVAERNLDRITVVVALVWFANIVVLGLLMK' A
#
# COMPACT_ATOMS: atom_id res chain seq x y z
N MET A 1 -20.58 -21.62 -1.83
CA MET A 1 -19.12 -21.84 -2.02
C MET A 1 -18.59 -22.63 -0.84
N GLY A 2 -17.57 -23.46 -1.03
CA GLY A 2 -17.01 -24.26 0.08
C GLY A 2 -16.30 -23.38 1.11
N PRO A 3 -16.26 -23.78 2.40
CA PRO A 3 -15.60 -23.03 3.47
C PRO A 3 -14.12 -22.76 3.17
N ALA A 4 -13.47 -23.65 2.43
CA ALA A 4 -12.09 -23.50 1.97
C ALA A 4 -11.86 -22.22 1.13
N VAL A 5 -12.84 -21.81 0.31
CA VAL A 5 -12.71 -20.64 -0.56
C VAL A 5 -12.69 -19.35 0.28
N VAL A 6 -13.63 -19.23 1.22
CA VAL A 6 -13.73 -18.06 2.11
C VAL A 6 -12.47 -17.94 2.98
N VAL A 7 -11.99 -19.06 3.54
CA VAL A 7 -10.75 -19.08 4.34
C VAL A 7 -9.54 -18.65 3.52
N GLY A 8 -9.43 -19.13 2.27
CA GLY A 8 -8.35 -18.74 1.37
C GLY A 8 -8.30 -17.24 1.12
N PHE A 9 -9.43 -16.62 0.78
CA PHE A 9 -9.51 -15.17 0.56
C PHE A 9 -9.26 -14.37 1.85
N SER A 10 -9.73 -14.84 3.01
CA SER A 10 -9.47 -14.19 4.30
C SER A 10 -7.98 -14.18 4.65
N ILE A 11 -7.28 -15.30 4.46
CA ILE A 11 -5.83 -15.37 4.66
C ILE A 11 -5.11 -14.42 3.70
N ALA A 12 -5.49 -14.43 2.42
CA ALA A 12 -4.92 -13.52 1.43
C ALA A 12 -5.10 -12.05 1.85
N LEU A 13 -6.31 -11.67 2.27
CA LEU A 13 -6.61 -10.31 2.72
C LEU A 13 -5.73 -9.87 3.91
N VAL A 14 -5.53 -10.75 4.90
CA VAL A 14 -4.65 -10.47 6.03
C VAL A 14 -3.22 -10.25 5.54
N VAL A 15 -2.68 -11.16 4.73
CA VAL A 15 -1.32 -11.06 4.18
C VAL A 15 -1.13 -9.76 3.38
N PHE A 16 -2.06 -9.44 2.48
CA PHE A 16 -2.01 -8.22 1.69
C PHE A 16 -2.11 -6.95 2.54
N SER A 17 -2.83 -6.99 3.68
CA SER A 17 -2.90 -5.86 4.62
C SER A 17 -1.56 -5.59 5.29
N PHE A 18 -0.88 -6.64 5.77
CA PHE A 18 0.47 -6.50 6.34
C PHE A 18 1.48 -6.05 5.28
N LEU A 19 1.41 -6.63 4.08
CA LEU A 19 2.29 -6.25 2.96
C LEU A 19 2.12 -4.77 2.59
N LEU A 20 0.88 -4.28 2.49
CA LEU A 20 0.62 -2.86 2.26
C LEU A 20 1.13 -1.98 3.40
N GLY A 21 0.91 -2.39 4.65
CA GLY A 21 1.46 -1.68 5.80
C GLY A 21 2.97 -1.51 5.71
N LEU A 22 3.69 -2.59 5.39
CA LEU A 22 5.14 -2.57 5.19
C LEU A 22 5.56 -1.70 4.00
N LEU A 23 4.90 -1.87 2.85
CA LEU A 23 5.17 -1.07 1.65
C LEU A 23 4.97 0.42 1.92
N VAL A 24 3.88 0.81 2.58
CA VAL A 24 3.62 2.21 2.96
C VAL A 24 4.68 2.73 3.93
N LEU A 25 5.11 1.94 4.92
CA LEU A 25 6.22 2.33 5.80
C LEU A 25 7.53 2.53 5.03
N MET A 26 7.78 1.79 3.97
CA MET A 26 8.95 2.02 3.11
C MET A 26 8.91 3.37 2.38
N HIS A 27 7.74 4.02 2.26
CA HIS A 27 7.64 5.40 1.72
C HIS A 27 8.04 6.47 2.76
N LYS A 28 8.13 6.15 4.06
CA LYS A 28 8.44 7.11 5.15
C LYS A 28 9.89 7.64 5.16
N GLY A 29 10.74 7.26 4.21
CA GLY A 29 12.11 7.79 4.10
C GLY A 29 12.22 9.28 3.74
N LYS A 30 11.11 9.95 3.37
CA LYS A 30 11.11 11.35 2.91
C LYS A 30 9.92 12.09 3.52
N GLY A 31 10.14 13.02 4.46
CA GLY A 31 9.11 13.99 4.86
C GLY A 31 8.46 13.84 6.25
N GLY A 32 9.00 13.04 7.17
CA GLY A 32 8.36 12.76 8.46
C GLY A 32 8.60 13.79 9.58
N GLY A 33 9.41 14.83 9.34
CA GLY A 33 9.80 15.80 10.37
C GLY A 33 8.78 16.92 10.55
N LEU A 34 8.72 17.51 11.75
CA LEU A 34 7.89 18.70 12.02
C LEU A 34 8.18 19.84 11.02
N SER A 35 9.45 20.00 10.61
CA SER A 35 9.88 20.97 9.60
C SER A 35 9.13 20.81 8.26
N ASP A 36 8.92 19.57 7.79
CA ASP A 36 8.22 19.31 6.53
C ASP A 36 6.71 19.57 6.67
N MET A 37 6.15 19.39 7.88
CA MET A 37 4.75 19.67 8.19
C MET A 37 4.46 21.15 8.44
N PHE A 38 5.47 21.96 8.80
CA PHE A 38 5.35 23.40 9.10
C PHE A 38 5.87 24.33 7.98
N GLY A 39 6.00 23.83 6.75
CA GLY A 39 6.39 24.66 5.59
C GLY A 39 7.88 24.62 5.27
N GLY A 40 8.49 23.44 5.42
CA GLY A 40 9.88 23.17 5.09
C GLY A 40 10.23 23.51 3.64
N GLY A 41 10.72 24.73 3.45
CA GLY A 41 11.60 25.15 2.36
C GLY A 41 10.97 25.22 0.98
N MET A 42 10.94 26.44 0.44
CA MET A 42 10.81 26.78 -0.99
C MET A 42 12.04 26.29 -1.80
N GLN A 43 12.48 25.05 -1.59
CA GLN A 43 13.54 24.42 -2.35
C GLN A 43 12.96 23.16 -2.96
N SER A 44 12.47 23.34 -4.18
CA SER A 44 12.10 22.27 -5.10
C SER A 44 13.20 21.23 -5.09
N SER A 45 13.00 20.12 -4.38
CA SER A 45 13.77 18.90 -4.60
C SER A 45 13.31 18.33 -5.94
N VAL A 46 13.72 18.99 -7.02
CA VAL A 46 13.94 18.40 -8.35
C VAL A 46 15.17 17.48 -8.23
N GLY A 47 15.23 16.68 -7.17
CA GLY A 47 16.13 15.56 -6.99
C GLY A 47 15.32 14.36 -7.45
N GLY A 48 15.61 13.91 -8.67
CA GLY A 48 14.82 12.92 -9.39
C GLY A 48 14.31 11.81 -8.49
N SER A 49 12.99 11.60 -8.51
CA SER A 49 12.40 10.42 -7.90
C SER A 49 13.16 9.21 -8.42
N SER A 50 13.92 8.60 -7.51
CA SER A 50 14.81 7.48 -7.84
C SER A 50 13.97 6.43 -8.57
N VAL A 51 14.56 5.70 -9.50
CA VAL A 51 13.89 4.57 -10.16
C VAL A 51 13.31 3.60 -9.10
N ALA A 52 13.97 3.51 -7.94
CA ALA A 52 13.48 2.77 -6.78
C ALA A 52 12.18 3.34 -6.19
N GLU A 53 12.05 4.67 -6.05
CA GLU A 53 10.82 5.30 -5.54
C GLU A 53 9.64 5.06 -6.48
N ARG A 54 9.82 5.31 -7.79
CA ARG A 54 8.78 5.10 -8.79
C ARG A 54 8.34 3.63 -8.88
N ASN A 55 9.28 2.71 -8.68
CA ASN A 55 8.97 1.29 -8.64
C ASN A 55 8.22 0.91 -7.36
N LEU A 56 8.62 1.45 -6.21
CA LEU A 56 7.94 1.22 -4.94
C LEU A 56 6.48 1.73 -4.98
N ASP A 57 6.24 2.91 -5.55
CA ASP A 57 4.90 3.44 -5.78
C ASP A 57 4.08 2.49 -6.65
N ARG A 58 4.64 2.06 -7.79
CA ARG A 58 3.94 1.17 -8.73
C ARG A 58 3.60 -0.18 -8.09
N ILE A 59 4.53 -0.78 -7.36
CA ILE A 59 4.30 -2.03 -6.64
C ILE A 59 3.19 -1.83 -5.60
N THR A 60 3.23 -0.75 -4.84
CA THR A 60 2.25 -0.46 -3.80
C THR A 60 0.85 -0.27 -4.37
N VAL A 61 0.73 0.44 -5.48
CA VAL A 61 -0.56 0.61 -6.18
C VAL A 61 -1.09 -0.74 -6.67
N VAL A 62 -0.26 -1.59 -7.28
CA VAL A 62 -0.68 -2.93 -7.74
C VAL A 62 -1.14 -3.78 -6.56
N VAL A 63 -0.38 -3.81 -5.47
CA VAL A 63 -0.73 -4.55 -4.25
C VAL A 63 -2.02 -4.01 -3.62
N ALA A 64 -2.24 -2.69 -3.65
CA ALA A 64 -3.45 -2.06 -3.13
C ALA A 64 -4.69 -2.44 -3.93
N LEU A 65 -4.57 -2.52 -5.27
CA LEU A 65 -5.65 -3.00 -6.14
C LEU A 65 -6.01 -4.46 -5.85
N VAL A 66 -5.01 -5.33 -5.69
CA VAL A 66 -5.24 -6.76 -5.37
C VAL A 66 -5.87 -6.91 -3.98
N TRP A 67 -5.40 -6.16 -2.99
CA TRP A 67 -5.99 -6.12 -1.65
C TRP A 67 -7.46 -5.69 -1.69
N PHE A 68 -7.78 -4.62 -2.43
CA PHE A 68 -9.15 -4.14 -2.59
C PHE A 68 -10.04 -5.15 -3.31
N ALA A 69 -9.53 -5.82 -4.34
CA ALA A 69 -10.25 -6.90 -5.03
C ALA A 69 -10.61 -8.05 -4.06
N ASN A 70 -9.71 -8.43 -3.15
CA ASN A 70 -10.01 -9.44 -2.13
C ASN A 70 -11.14 -9.02 -1.19
N ILE A 71 -11.21 -7.73 -0.80
CA ILE A 71 -12.32 -7.19 0.00
C ILE A 71 -13.64 -7.34 -0.76
N VAL A 72 -13.69 -6.92 -2.02
CA VAL A 72 -14.91 -6.98 -2.83
C VAL A 72 -15.36 -8.42 -3.03
N VAL A 73 -14.44 -9.34 -3.36
CA VAL A 73 -14.77 -10.75 -3.53
C VAL A 73 -15.30 -11.36 -2.23
N LEU A 74 -14.65 -11.12 -1.09
CA LEU A 74 -15.16 -11.58 0.21
C LEU A 74 -16.53 -10.99 0.53
N GLY A 75 -16.73 -9.69 0.28
CA GLY A 75 -18.01 -9.01 0.49
C GLY A 75 -19.14 -9.60 -0.37
N LEU A 76 -18.84 -10.05 -1.59
CA LEU A 76 -19.79 -10.75 -2.46
C LEU A 76 -20.02 -12.21 -2.05
N LEU A 77 -18.98 -12.90 -1.56
CA LEU A 77 -19.06 -14.30 -1.13
C LEU A 77 -19.76 -14.48 0.23
N MET A 78 -19.66 -13.48 1.11
CA MET A 78 -20.25 -13.46 2.45
C MET A 78 -21.63 -12.80 2.51
N LYS A 79 -22.14 -12.31 1.37
CA LYS A 79 -23.49 -11.78 1.24
C LYS A 79 -24.52 -12.90 1.10
#